data_AF-A0A9Q1B7L3-F1
#
_entry.id   AF-A0A9Q1B7L3-F1
#
_cell.length_a   1.000
_cell.length_b   1.000
_cell.length_c   1.000
_cell.angle_alpha   90.00
_cell.angle_beta   90.00
_cell.angle_gamma   90.00
#
_symmetry.space_group_name_H-M   'P 1'
#
loop_
_entity.id
_entity.type
_entity.pdbx_description
1 polymer ?
#
loop_
_entity_poly.entity_id
_entity_poly.type
_entity_poly.pdbx_seq_one_letter_code
_entity_poly.pdbx_strand_id
1 'polypeptide(L)' 'PSLGPPKQIWIIWHSIVQWANTWASRSPEDPHLGLSNKANLSWLSKRGMLWDDLLTIVWLHLKSKGLPDVTHDHTAGKE' A
#
# COMPACT_ATOMS: atom_id res chain seq x y z
N PRO A 1 -10.81 -24.47 -8.56
CA PRO A 1 -11.36 -23.22 -7.98
C PRO A 1 -10.82 -22.00 -8.74
N SER A 2 -11.67 -21.29 -9.50
CA SER A 2 -11.29 -19.99 -10.04
C SER A 2 -11.06 -19.06 -8.86
N LEU A 3 -9.80 -18.67 -8.63
CA LEU A 3 -9.50 -17.56 -7.73
C LEU A 3 -10.29 -16.37 -8.29
N GLY A 4 -11.15 -15.76 -7.47
CA GLY A 4 -11.89 -14.55 -7.86
C GLY A 4 -10.94 -13.44 -8.32
N PRO A 5 -11.46 -12.31 -8.82
CA PRO A 5 -10.61 -11.21 -9.26
C PRO A 5 -9.58 -10.85 -8.17
N PRO A 6 -8.33 -10.52 -8.56
CA PRO A 6 -7.26 -10.27 -7.60
C PRO A 6 -7.66 -9.12 -6.67
N LYS A 7 -7.51 -9.35 -5.36
CA LYS A 7 -7.93 -8.38 -4.34
C LYS A 7 -7.07 -7.14 -4.36
N GLN A 8 -7.67 -5.97 -4.20
CA GLN A 8 -6.93 -4.73 -4.10
C GLN A 8 -6.52 -4.46 -2.65
N ILE A 9 -5.21 -4.43 -2.40
CA ILE A 9 -4.63 -4.25 -1.06
C ILE A 9 -3.80 -2.98 -1.05
N TRP A 10 -4.08 -2.11 -0.10
CA TRP A 10 -3.28 -0.90 0.10
C TRP A 10 -2.41 -1.05 1.35
N ILE A 11 -1.11 -0.83 1.15
CA ILE A 11 -0.12 -0.74 2.22
C ILE A 11 0.19 0.73 2.42
N ILE A 12 -0.22 1.29 3.56
CA ILE A 12 -0.20 2.73 3.79
C ILE A 12 0.64 3.02 5.03
N TRP A 13 1.71 3.81 4.86
CA TRP A 13 2.57 4.13 6.00
C TRP A 13 3.55 5.28 5.72
N HIS A 14 4.22 5.71 6.78
CA HIS A 14 5.29 6.70 6.73
C HIS A 14 6.61 6.06 6.23
N SER A 15 7.75 6.48 6.78
CA SER A 15 9.09 6.13 6.30
C SER A 15 9.39 4.63 6.19
N ILE A 16 8.75 3.76 7.00
CA ILE A 16 9.00 2.32 6.98
C ILE A 16 8.43 1.64 5.72
N VAL A 17 7.27 2.05 5.18
CA VAL A 17 6.73 1.46 3.94
C VAL A 17 7.49 1.91 2.71
N GLN A 18 8.08 3.11 2.73
CA GLN A 18 8.98 3.51 1.66
C GLN A 18 10.19 2.55 1.57
N TRP A 19 10.77 2.17 2.72
CA TRP A 19 11.86 1.20 2.77
C TRP A 19 11.38 -0.21 2.41
N ALA A 20 10.22 -0.64 2.91
CA ALA A 20 9.64 -1.93 2.57
C ALA A 20 9.33 -2.05 1.06
N ASN A 21 8.76 -1.01 0.45
CA ASN A 21 8.54 -0.95 -1.00
C ASN A 21 9.86 -0.98 -1.77
N THR A 22 10.88 -0.25 -1.30
CA THR A 22 12.21 -0.26 -1.93
C THR A 22 12.85 -1.65 -1.86
N TRP A 23 12.67 -2.35 -0.73
CA TRP A 23 13.13 -3.73 -0.55
C TRP A 23 12.33 -4.71 -1.42
N ALA A 24 11.01 -4.62 -1.43
CA ALA A 24 10.13 -5.43 -2.27
C ALA A 24 10.45 -5.25 -3.76
N SER A 25 10.70 -4.01 -4.19
CA SER A 25 11.09 -3.69 -5.58
C SER A 25 12.47 -4.23 -5.99
N ARG A 26 13.32 -4.56 -5.02
CA ARG A 26 14.65 -5.17 -5.25
C ARG A 26 14.65 -6.68 -4.98
N SER A 27 13.55 -7.21 -4.47
CA SER A 27 13.38 -8.62 -4.17
C SER A 27 13.02 -9.39 -5.46
N PRO A 28 13.41 -10.66 -5.58
CA PRO A 28 12.93 -11.55 -6.64
C PRO A 28 11.40 -11.69 -6.66
N GLU A 29 10.74 -11.33 -5.55
CA GLU A 29 9.30 -11.47 -5.34
C GLU A 29 8.45 -10.34 -5.94
N ASP A 30 9.05 -9.34 -6.63
CA ASP A 30 8.35 -8.20 -7.25
C ASP A 30 7.66 -7.30 -6.18
N PRO A 31 7.36 -6.01 -6.43
CA PRO A 31 6.54 -5.16 -5.55
C PRO A 31 5.21 -5.79 -5.08
N HIS A 32 4.78 -6.89 -5.69
CA HIS A 32 3.62 -7.66 -5.26
C HIS A 32 3.94 -8.77 -4.23
N LEU A 33 5.18 -8.90 -3.73
CA LEU A 33 5.58 -9.89 -2.72
C LEU A 33 5.19 -11.33 -3.10
N GLY A 34 5.26 -11.66 -4.39
CA GLY A 34 4.86 -12.96 -4.93
C GLY A 34 3.35 -13.19 -5.01
N LEU A 35 2.52 -12.18 -4.71
CA LEU A 35 1.06 -12.27 -4.67
C LEU A 35 0.38 -11.73 -5.94
N SER A 36 1.10 -11.47 -7.03
CA SER A 36 0.54 -10.83 -8.24
C SER A 36 -0.65 -11.58 -8.86
N ASN A 37 -0.78 -12.89 -8.64
CA ASN A 37 -1.91 -13.72 -9.07
C ASN A 37 -3.12 -13.73 -8.12
N LYS A 38 -2.97 -13.15 -6.92
CA LYS A 38 -3.98 -13.15 -5.84
C LYS A 38 -4.37 -11.75 -5.40
N ALA A 39 -3.46 -10.78 -5.52
CA ALA A 39 -3.64 -9.43 -5.02
C ALA A 39 -2.88 -8.39 -5.85
N ASN A 40 -3.50 -7.22 -5.98
CA ASN A 40 -2.88 -6.03 -6.51
C ASN A 40 -2.51 -5.10 -5.34
N LEU A 41 -1.20 -4.92 -5.13
CA LEU A 41 -0.66 -4.17 -4.01
C LEU A 41 -0.36 -2.74 -4.42
N SER A 42 -0.88 -1.77 -3.67
CA SER A 42 -0.55 -0.34 -3.82
C SER A 42 0.18 0.15 -2.59
N TRP A 43 1.42 0.60 -2.79
CA TRP A 43 2.29 1.14 -1.75
C TRP A 43 2.10 2.65 -1.65
N LEU A 44 1.37 3.10 -0.63
CA LEU A 44 1.05 4.51 -0.40
C LEU A 44 1.97 5.04 0.72
N SER A 45 3.08 5.65 0.32
CA SER A 45 4.05 6.20 1.27
C SER A 45 4.73 7.47 0.73
N LYS A 46 5.18 8.31 1.65
CA LYS A 46 5.89 9.58 1.41
C LYS A 46 6.83 9.82 2.61
N ARG A 47 8.07 10.23 2.34
CA ARG A 47 9.04 10.53 3.40
C ARG A 47 8.57 11.77 4.19
N GLY A 48 8.58 11.68 5.51
CA GLY A 48 8.14 12.78 6.38
C GLY A 48 6.64 13.08 6.27
N MET A 49 5.84 12.10 5.81
CA MET A 49 4.38 12.19 5.79
C MET A 49 3.89 12.59 7.18
N LEU A 50 2.93 13.50 7.27
CA LEU A 50 2.16 13.77 8.49
C LEU A 50 0.76 13.12 8.35
N TRP A 51 -0.03 13.12 9.43
CA TRP A 51 -1.39 12.56 9.39
C TRP A 51 -2.27 13.21 8.29
N ASP A 52 -2.12 14.51 8.05
CA ASP A 52 -2.85 15.21 7.00
C ASP A 52 -2.42 14.79 5.58
N ASP A 53 -1.13 14.47 5.39
CA ASP A 53 -0.63 13.92 4.13
C ASP A 53 -1.20 12.51 3.88
N LEU A 54 -1.37 11.71 4.94
CA LEU A 54 -1.95 10.37 4.86
C LEU A 54 -3.39 10.44 4.34
N LEU A 55 -4.23 11.26 4.97
CA LEU A 55 -5.62 11.45 4.56
C LEU A 55 -5.72 11.94 3.11
N THR A 56 -4.84 12.86 2.72
CA THR A 56 -4.77 13.37 1.34
C THR A 56 -4.44 12.27 0.35
N ILE A 57 -3.42 11.44 0.64
CA ILE A 57 -3.00 10.35 -0.25
C ILE A 57 -4.08 9.27 -0.33
N VAL A 58 -4.69 8.89 0.79
CA VAL A 58 -5.82 7.94 0.83
C VAL A 58 -6.96 8.46 -0.02
N TRP A 59 -7.35 9.73 0.15
CA TRP A 59 -8.47 10.31 -0.60
C TRP A 59 -8.21 10.39 -2.10
N LEU A 60 -6.99 10.77 -2.52
CA LEU A 60 -6.60 10.76 -3.92
C LEU A 60 -6.59 9.35 -4.51
N HIS A 61 -6.16 8.36 -3.74
CA HIS A 61 -6.17 6.96 -4.19
C HIS A 61 -7.60 6.41 -4.27
N LEU A 62 -8.47 6.74 -3.32
CA LEU A 62 -9.90 6.40 -3.35
C LEU A 62 -10.58 6.98 -4.58
N LYS A 63 -10.33 8.25 -4.89
CA LYS A 63 -10.90 8.89 -6.09
C LYS A 63 -10.42 8.29 -7.40
N SER A 64 -9.17 7.84 -7.47
CA SER A 64 -8.58 7.34 -8.72
C SER A 64 -8.79 5.84 -8.94
N LYS A 65 -8.81 5.03 -7.87
CA LYS A 65 -8.83 3.57 -7.96
C LYS A 65 -10.02 2.89 -7.30
N GLY A 66 -10.88 3.64 -6.61
CA GLY A 66 -11.97 3.07 -5.83
C GLY A 66 -11.50 2.57 -4.45
N LEU A 67 -12.41 1.95 -3.70
CA LEU A 67 -12.13 1.39 -2.38
C LEU A 67 -11.26 0.12 -2.49
N PRO A 68 -10.24 -0.06 -1.64
CA PRO A 68 -9.53 -1.32 -1.55
C PRO A 68 -10.40 -2.39 -0.87
N ASP A 69 -10.15 -3.66 -1.18
CA ASP A 69 -10.77 -4.78 -0.46
C ASP A 69 -10.22 -4.91 0.97
N VAL A 70 -8.98 -4.49 1.19
CA VAL A 70 -8.28 -4.53 2.48
C VAL A 70 -7.35 -3.32 2.61
N THR A 71 -7.41 -2.64 3.75
CA THR A 71 -6.46 -1.57 4.12
C THR A 71 -5.63 -2.01 5.32
N HIS A 72 -4.31 -1.86 5.25
CA HIS A 72 -3.41 -2.04 6.39
C HIS A 72 -2.71 -0.71 6.71
N ASP A 73 -2.98 -0.18 7.91
CA ASP A 73 -2.39 1.04 8.46
C ASP A 73 -1.65 0.67 9.76
N HIS A 74 -0.47 1.26 9.97
CA HIS A 74 0.36 0.98 11.13
C HIS A 74 0.78 2.26 11.88
N THR A 75 -0.11 3.23 12.14
CA THR A 75 0.22 4.46 12.89
C THR A 75 0.82 4.27 14.28
N ALA A 76 2.15 4.12 14.35
CA ALA A 76 2.93 4.37 15.56
C ALA A 76 3.19 5.88 15.66
N GLY A 77 2.40 6.54 16.51
CA GLY A 77 2.32 7.99 16.65
C GLY A 77 3.66 8.68 16.86
N LYS A 78 3.87 9.75 16.10
CA LYS A 78 4.59 10.94 16.55
C LYS A 78 3.78 12.15 16.07
N GLU A 79 3.05 12.74 17.01
CA GLU A 79 2.58 14.13 16.95
C GLU A 79 3.77 15.09 16.86
#